data_AF-A0A2D8KSU8-F1
#
_entry.id   AF-A0A2D8KSU8-F1
#
_cell.length_a   1.000
_cell.length_b   1.000
_cell.length_c   1.000
_cell.angle_alpha   90.00
_cell.angle_beta   90.00
_cell.angle_gamma   90.00
#
_symmetry.space_group_name_H-M   'P 1'
#
loop_
_entity.id
_entity.type
_entity.pdbx_description
1 polymer ?
#
loop_
_entity_poly.entity_id
_entity_poly.type
_entity_poly.pdbx_seq_one_letter_code
_entity_poly.pdbx_strand_id
1 'polypeptide(L)'
;MRLAEKRKTINYLEKLRRANFKSAYIYKVAHDHEKRLMLKNFYLRLFEQKKMFIEQIEHLIDQLKKEISPLPDSELLNFYQRKKCQVSHLYLHYKMRLNYTDVYKRETKALNKYLKYLSKINHGCVREILMEHKHKVKLNLTEMNGTGIMKFPVA
;
A
#
# COMPACT_ATOMS: atom_id res chain seq x y z
N MET A 1 15.46 5.55 19.28
CA MET A 1 14.30 4.62 19.23
C MET A 1 14.76 3.26 19.72
N ARG A 2 14.01 2.59 20.63
CA ARG A 2 14.40 1.30 21.24
C ARG A 2 14.35 0.16 20.22
N LEU A 3 15.11 -0.92 20.43
CA LEU A 3 15.14 -2.10 19.54
C LEU A 3 13.73 -2.67 19.29
N ALA A 4 12.92 -2.81 20.35
CA ALA A 4 11.55 -3.30 20.27
C ALA A 4 10.67 -2.44 19.34
N GLU A 5 10.85 -1.11 19.36
CA GLU A 5 10.12 -0.18 18.52
C GLU A 5 10.56 -0.26 17.05
N LYS A 6 11.86 -0.48 16.79
CA LYS A 6 12.39 -0.74 15.43
C LYS A 6 11.78 -2.01 14.84
N ARG A 7 11.79 -3.11 15.61
CA ARG A 7 11.15 -4.39 15.23
C ARG A 7 9.65 -4.23 14.95
N LYS A 8 8.94 -3.51 15.82
CA LYS A 8 7.51 -3.21 15.65
C LYS A 8 7.24 -2.37 14.39
N THR A 9 8.09 -1.39 14.11
CA THR A 9 8.00 -0.54 12.91
C THR A 9 8.19 -1.35 11.64
N ILE A 10 9.22 -2.21 11.58
CA ILE A 10 9.44 -3.14 10.46
C ILE A 10 8.20 -4.02 10.25
N ASN A 11 7.61 -4.56 11.32
CA ASN A 11 6.40 -5.37 11.23
C ASN A 11 5.20 -4.59 10.65
N TYR A 12 5.06 -3.30 10.97
CA TYR A 12 4.03 -2.45 10.37
C TYR A 12 4.30 -2.18 8.90
N LEU A 13 5.53 -1.84 8.54
CA LEU A 13 5.98 -1.65 7.16
C LEU A 13 5.71 -2.91 6.33
N GLU A 14 6.01 -4.10 6.85
CA GLU A 14 5.78 -5.36 6.15
C GLU A 14 4.28 -5.69 5.95
N LYS A 15 3.43 -5.23 6.87
CA LYS A 15 1.97 -5.31 6.71
C LYS A 15 1.43 -4.29 5.69
N LEU A 16 2.10 -3.14 5.52
CA LEU A 16 1.76 -2.15 4.51
C LEU A 16 2.21 -2.61 3.13
N ARG A 17 3.45 -3.08 3.01
CA ARG A 17 4.02 -3.63 1.78
C ARG A 17 3.09 -4.64 1.11
N ARG A 18 2.64 -5.64 1.88
CA ARG A 18 1.72 -6.68 1.39
C ARG A 18 0.35 -6.14 1.00
N ALA A 19 -0.19 -5.20 1.76
CA ALA A 19 -1.51 -4.61 1.46
C ALA A 19 -1.45 -3.75 0.18
N ASN A 20 -0.37 -3.00 0.01
CA ASN A 20 -0.12 -2.19 -1.18
C ASN A 20 0.17 -3.05 -2.40
N PHE A 21 0.94 -4.13 -2.25
CA PHE A 21 1.17 -5.08 -3.34
C PHE A 21 -0.14 -5.66 -3.89
N LYS A 22 -1.03 -6.12 -3.00
CA LYS A 22 -2.36 -6.61 -3.40
C LYS A 22 -3.19 -5.53 -4.10
N SER A 23 -3.07 -4.28 -3.67
CA SER A 23 -3.82 -3.16 -4.25
C SER A 23 -3.26 -2.76 -5.61
N ALA A 24 -1.93 -2.65 -5.74
CA ALA A 24 -1.24 -2.40 -7.00
C ALA A 24 -1.65 -3.44 -8.05
N TYR A 25 -1.58 -4.72 -7.70
CA TYR A 25 -1.96 -5.79 -8.62
C TYR A 25 -3.42 -5.66 -9.09
N ILE A 26 -4.34 -5.36 -8.17
CA ILE A 26 -5.74 -5.12 -8.48
C ILE A 26 -5.91 -3.93 -9.44
N TYR A 27 -5.18 -2.84 -9.23
CA TYR A 27 -5.29 -1.65 -10.07
C TYR A 27 -4.71 -1.88 -11.47
N LYS A 28 -3.68 -2.72 -11.57
CA LYS A 28 -3.19 -3.20 -12.87
C LYS A 28 -4.28 -3.98 -13.62
N VAL A 29 -4.92 -4.96 -12.97
CA VAL A 29 -6.03 -5.71 -13.58
C VAL A 29 -7.18 -4.79 -13.98
N ALA A 30 -7.56 -3.85 -13.11
CA ALA A 30 -8.63 -2.88 -13.40
C ALA A 30 -8.27 -1.97 -14.59
N HIS A 31 -7.01 -1.54 -14.70
CA HIS A 31 -6.51 -0.80 -15.87
C HIS A 31 -6.62 -1.63 -17.16
N ASP A 32 -6.22 -2.90 -17.13
CA ASP A 32 -6.20 -3.78 -18.30
C ASP A 32 -7.62 -4.05 -18.83
N HIS A 33 -8.64 -4.06 -17.97
CA HIS A 33 -10.02 -4.37 -18.31
C HIS A 33 -10.92 -3.13 -18.53
N GLU A 34 -10.46 -1.94 -18.13
CA GLU A 34 -11.24 -0.71 -18.24
C GLU A 34 -11.18 -0.13 -19.67
N LYS A 35 -12.34 0.10 -20.27
CA LYS A 35 -12.46 0.68 -21.62
C LYS A 35 -12.47 2.20 -21.59
N ARG A 36 -12.96 2.81 -20.51
CA ARG A 36 -13.08 4.26 -20.38
C ARG A 36 -11.72 4.87 -20.11
N LEU A 37 -11.20 5.66 -21.05
CA LEU A 37 -9.85 6.23 -21.00
C LEU A 37 -9.55 6.96 -19.67
N MET A 38 -10.49 7.76 -19.18
CA MET A 38 -10.32 8.49 -17.92
C MET A 38 -10.08 7.56 -16.73
N LEU A 39 -10.90 6.51 -16.57
CA LEU A 39 -10.75 5.54 -15.49
C LEU A 39 -9.53 4.65 -15.69
N LYS A 40 -9.23 4.29 -16.94
CA LYS A 40 -8.03 3.52 -17.28
C LYS A 40 -6.77 4.27 -16.83
N ASN A 41 -6.67 5.57 -17.11
CA ASN A 41 -5.56 6.42 -16.67
C ASN A 41 -5.55 6.59 -15.15
N PHE A 42 -6.72 6.70 -14.51
CA PHE A 42 -6.81 6.73 -13.05
C PHE A 42 -6.26 5.44 -12.40
N TYR A 43 -6.66 4.26 -12.89
CA TYR A 43 -6.15 2.99 -12.37
C TYR A 43 -4.64 2.81 -12.60
N LEU A 44 -4.10 3.30 -13.73
CA LEU A 44 -2.66 3.30 -13.97
C LEU A 44 -1.92 4.15 -12.93
N ARG A 45 -2.39 5.39 -12.68
CA ARG A 45 -1.81 6.27 -11.66
C ARG A 45 -1.86 5.63 -10.27
N LEU A 46 -2.99 4.99 -9.92
CA LEU A 46 -3.09 4.25 -8.65
C LEU A 46 -2.08 3.10 -8.59
N PHE A 47 -1.93 2.33 -9.68
CA PHE A 47 -0.96 1.23 -9.74
C PHE A 47 0.47 1.73 -9.51
N GLU A 48 0.90 2.75 -10.25
CA GLU A 48 2.23 3.34 -10.16
C GLU A 48 2.50 3.91 -8.76
N GLN A 49 1.54 4.64 -8.19
CA GLN A 49 1.64 5.17 -6.84
C GLN A 49 1.84 4.06 -5.80
N LYS A 50 1.12 2.93 -5.90
CA LYS A 50 1.30 1.81 -4.97
C LYS A 50 2.64 1.10 -5.18
N LYS A 51 3.09 0.97 -6.43
CA LYS A 51 4.39 0.39 -6.77
C LYS A 51 5.54 1.19 -6.16
N MET A 52 5.57 2.50 -6.40
CA MET A 52 6.58 3.40 -5.82
C MET A 52 6.59 3.33 -4.29
N PHE A 53 5.41 3.31 -3.66
CA PHE A 53 5.35 3.23 -2.19
C PHE A 53 5.85 1.89 -1.65
N ILE A 54 5.68 0.79 -2.39
CA ILE A 54 6.27 -0.50 -2.03
C ILE A 54 7.79 -0.39 -2.04
N GLU A 55 8.39 0.17 -3.10
CA GLU A 55 9.85 0.35 -3.22
C GLU A 55 10.39 1.20 -2.06
N GLN A 56 9.71 2.32 -1.73
CA GLN A 56 10.05 3.15 -0.56
C GLN A 56 9.96 2.39 0.77
N ILE A 57 8.92 1.57 0.95
CA ILE A 57 8.78 0.72 2.14
C ILE A 57 9.93 -0.30 2.24
N GLU A 58 10.32 -0.89 1.12
CA GLU A 58 11.40 -1.88 1.06
C GLU A 58 12.74 -1.24 1.45
N HIS A 59 13.04 -0.05 0.91
CA HIS A 59 14.21 0.72 1.30
C HIS A 59 14.21 1.07 2.80
N LEU A 60 13.08 1.53 3.34
CA LEU A 60 12.95 1.84 4.77
C LEU A 60 13.16 0.61 5.67
N ILE A 61 12.67 -0.55 5.26
CA ILE A 61 12.90 -1.79 6.00
C ILE A 61 14.38 -2.13 6.02
N ASP A 62 15.08 -2.00 4.90
CA ASP A 62 16.51 -2.30 4.83
C ASP A 62 17.34 -1.29 5.64
N GLN A 63 16.98 -0.01 5.64
CA GLN A 63 17.58 1.00 6.53
C GLN A 63 17.37 0.63 8.01
N LEU A 64 16.14 0.33 8.42
CA LEU A 64 15.85 -0.07 9.80
C LEU A 64 16.55 -1.37 10.21
N LYS A 65 16.77 -2.31 9.29
CA LYS A 65 17.56 -3.51 9.55
C LYS A 65 19.03 -3.18 9.77
N LYS A 66 19.63 -2.32 8.94
CA LYS A 66 21.01 -1.84 9.12
C LYS A 66 21.17 -1.06 10.43
N GLU A 67 20.16 -0.30 10.84
CA GLU A 67 20.13 0.37 12.13
C GLU A 67 19.99 -0.57 13.34
N ILE A 68 19.47 -1.78 13.15
CA ILE A 68 19.40 -2.82 14.19
C ILE A 68 20.74 -3.57 14.25
N SER A 69 21.27 -3.91 13.08
CA SER A 69 22.51 -4.67 12.94
C SER A 69 23.25 -4.17 11.70
N PRO A 70 24.31 -3.35 11.87
CA PRO A 70 25.08 -2.80 10.75
C PRO A 70 25.72 -3.90 9.89
N LEU A 71 26.18 -4.98 10.55
CA LEU A 71 26.56 -6.24 9.92
C LEU A 71 25.36 -7.20 9.99
N PRO A 72 25.10 -8.03 8.96
CA PRO A 72 23.97 -8.96 8.97
C PRO A 72 24.16 -10.05 10.03
N ASP A 73 23.66 -9.79 11.24
CA ASP A 73 23.62 -10.74 12.35
C ASP A 73 22.29 -11.51 12.32
N SER A 74 22.41 -12.83 12.19
CA SER A 74 21.28 -13.74 12.10
C SER A 74 20.41 -13.76 13.37
N GLU A 75 20.99 -13.57 14.57
CA GLU A 75 20.24 -13.61 15.83
C GLU A 75 19.39 -12.36 16.00
N LEU A 76 19.98 -11.19 15.73
CA LEU A 76 19.31 -9.90 15.87
C LEU A 76 18.19 -9.72 14.84
N LEU A 77 18.31 -10.34 13.66
CA LEU A 77 17.37 -10.24 12.53
C LEU A 77 16.39 -11.43 12.41
N ASN A 78 16.50 -12.47 13.24
CA ASN A 78 15.63 -13.66 13.18
C ASN A 78 14.12 -13.32 13.26
N PHE A 79 13.76 -12.24 13.97
CA PHE A 79 12.37 -11.78 14.05
C PHE A 79 11.77 -11.40 12.67
N TYR A 80 12.62 -11.09 11.69
CA TYR A 80 12.20 -10.62 10.38
C TYR A 80 12.16 -11.78 9.37
N GLN A 81 10.97 -12.30 9.12
CA GLN A 81 10.71 -13.26 8.06
C GLN A 81 9.94 -12.60 6.91
N ARG A 82 10.62 -12.46 5.76
CA ARG A 82 10.03 -11.88 4.55
C ARG A 82 8.91 -12.77 4.03
N LYS A 83 7.68 -12.27 4.08
CA LYS A 83 6.54 -13.00 3.50
C LYS A 83 6.48 -12.76 1.99
N LYS A 84 6.38 -13.84 1.21
CA LYS A 84 6.22 -13.76 -0.25
C LYS A 84 4.94 -13.00 -0.57
N CYS A 85 5.04 -12.04 -1.49
CA CYS A 85 3.90 -11.31 -2.04
C CYS A 85 3.37 -12.10 -3.24
N GLN A 86 2.45 -13.02 -2.99
CA GLN A 86 1.78 -13.81 -4.03
C GLN A 86 0.27 -13.56 -3.98
N VAL A 87 -0.34 -13.50 -5.16
CA VAL A 87 -1.79 -13.44 -5.32
C VAL A 87 -2.22 -14.78 -5.90
N SER A 88 -3.07 -15.52 -5.21
CA SER A 88 -3.52 -16.84 -5.70
C SER A 88 -4.44 -16.70 -6.91
N HIS A 89 -4.39 -17.66 -7.84
CA HIS A 89 -5.31 -17.70 -8.99
C HIS A 89 -6.79 -17.62 -8.58
N LEU A 90 -7.15 -18.27 -7.47
CA LEU A 90 -8.50 -18.18 -6.89
C LEU A 90 -8.85 -16.74 -6.47
N TYR A 91 -7.92 -16.03 -5.81
CA TYR A 91 -8.14 -14.62 -5.46
C TYR A 91 -8.35 -13.76 -6.71
N LEU A 92 -7.64 -14.06 -7.80
CA LEU A 92 -7.80 -13.39 -9.09
C LEU A 92 -9.20 -13.61 -9.65
N HIS A 93 -9.64 -14.86 -9.76
CA HIS A 93 -10.95 -15.21 -10.32
C HIS A 93 -12.11 -14.42 -9.67
N TYR A 94 -12.10 -14.27 -8.34
CA TYR A 94 -13.15 -13.52 -7.62
C TYR A 94 -12.96 -12.00 -7.58
N LYS A 95 -11.77 -11.48 -7.92
CA LYS A 95 -11.43 -10.05 -7.88
C LYS A 95 -11.15 -9.45 -9.26
N MET A 96 -11.47 -10.16 -10.34
CA MET A 96 -11.37 -9.62 -11.70
C MET A 96 -12.58 -8.78 -12.12
N ARG A 97 -13.70 -8.86 -11.38
CA ARG A 97 -14.90 -8.02 -11.60
C ARG A 97 -14.95 -6.83 -10.64
N LEU A 98 -13.84 -6.09 -10.53
CA LEU A 98 -13.81 -4.93 -9.63
C LEU A 98 -14.38 -3.71 -10.33
N ASN A 99 -15.43 -3.17 -9.72
CA ASN A 99 -16.00 -1.90 -10.09
C ASN A 99 -15.36 -0.76 -9.28
N TYR A 100 -15.57 0.47 -9.74
CA TYR A 100 -14.98 1.68 -9.17
C TYR A 100 -15.20 1.81 -7.64
N THR A 101 -16.36 1.38 -7.17
CA THR A 101 -16.74 1.36 -5.75
C THR A 101 -15.82 0.46 -4.91
N ASP A 102 -15.37 -0.67 -5.44
CA ASP A 102 -14.47 -1.56 -4.71
C ASP A 102 -13.06 -0.97 -4.58
N VAL A 103 -12.61 -0.25 -5.61
CA VAL A 103 -11.36 0.52 -5.57
C VAL A 103 -11.47 1.63 -4.52
N TYR A 104 -12.61 2.32 -4.45
CA TYR A 104 -12.86 3.37 -3.46
C TYR A 104 -12.81 2.84 -2.02
N LYS A 105 -13.53 1.73 -1.76
CA LYS A 105 -13.53 1.05 -0.46
C LYS A 105 -12.12 0.62 -0.06
N ARG A 106 -11.29 0.22 -1.03
CA ARG A 106 -9.90 -0.18 -0.81
C ARG A 106 -9.01 1.00 -0.45
N GLU A 107 -9.09 2.11 -1.18
CA GLU A 107 -8.32 3.32 -0.86
C GLU A 107 -8.74 3.89 0.50
N THR A 108 -10.04 3.85 0.84
CA THR A 108 -10.53 4.25 2.17
C THR A 108 -9.95 3.37 3.28
N LYS A 109 -9.94 2.04 3.08
CA LYS A 109 -9.31 1.10 4.03
C LYS A 109 -7.81 1.35 4.16
N ALA A 110 -7.12 1.69 3.06
CA ALA A 110 -5.70 2.02 3.09
C ALA A 110 -5.46 3.31 3.90
N LEU A 111 -6.23 4.36 3.66
CA LEU A 111 -6.15 5.62 4.40
C LEU A 111 -6.31 5.40 5.92
N ASN A 112 -7.35 4.68 6.34
CA ASN A 112 -7.59 4.36 7.75
C ASN A 112 -6.43 3.57 8.36
N LYS A 113 -5.83 2.65 7.60
CA LYS A 113 -4.67 1.87 8.04
C LYS A 113 -3.44 2.77 8.21
N TYR A 114 -3.23 3.74 7.32
CA TYR A 114 -2.11 4.67 7.42
C TYR A 114 -2.25 5.59 8.64
N LEU A 115 -3.44 6.13 8.88
CA LEU A 115 -3.75 6.91 10.09
C LEU A 115 -3.46 6.10 11.36
N LYS A 116 -3.93 4.85 11.42
CA LYS A 116 -3.69 3.94 12.54
C LYS A 116 -2.20 3.62 12.76
N TYR A 117 -1.39 3.60 11.70
CA TYR A 117 0.03 3.27 11.81
C TYR A 117 0.87 4.50 12.12
N LEU A 118 0.48 5.67 11.60
CA LEU A 118 1.05 6.96 11.99
C LEU A 118 0.87 7.23 13.49
N SER A 119 -0.20 6.79 14.12
CA SER A 119 -0.36 6.93 15.58
C SER A 119 0.51 5.94 16.40
N LYS A 120 1.17 4.97 15.75
CA LYS A 120 1.92 3.89 16.41
C LYS A 120 3.41 3.85 16.07
N ILE A 121 3.83 4.56 15.03
CA ILE A 121 5.21 4.62 14.56
C ILE A 121 5.78 5.98 14.92
N ASN A 122 6.90 5.97 15.66
CA ASN A 122 7.61 7.18 16.07
C ASN A 122 8.86 7.45 15.22
N HIS A 123 9.21 6.57 14.29
CA HIS A 123 10.38 6.73 13.44
C HIS A 123 10.19 7.85 12.41
N GLY A 124 11.00 8.91 12.47
CA GLY A 124 10.86 10.13 11.67
C GLY A 124 10.70 9.89 10.17
N CYS A 125 11.70 9.26 9.54
CA CYS A 125 11.69 9.00 8.09
C CYS A 125 10.52 8.10 7.65
N VAL A 126 10.06 7.19 8.52
CA VAL A 126 8.93 6.32 8.20
C VAL A 126 7.62 7.09 8.27
N ARG A 127 7.48 7.99 9.25
CA ARG A 127 6.31 8.85 9.39
C ARG A 127 6.20 9.82 8.22
N GLU A 128 7.30 10.38 7.77
CA GLU A 128 7.36 11.28 6.62
C GLU A 128 6.80 10.61 5.36
N ILE A 129 7.38 9.46 4.98
CA ILE A 129 6.94 8.70 3.80
C ILE A 129 5.47 8.24 3.94
N LEU A 130 5.04 7.84 5.15
CA LEU A 130 3.63 7.51 5.42
C LEU A 130 2.70 8.71 5.28
N MET A 131 3.11 9.89 5.73
CA MET A 131 2.33 11.12 5.64
C MET A 131 2.18 11.57 4.18
N GLU A 132 3.27 11.52 3.42
CA GLU A 132 3.26 11.84 1.99
C GLU A 132 2.28 10.91 1.25
N HIS A 133 2.42 9.59 1.43
CA HIS A 133 1.56 8.64 0.74
C HIS A 133 0.09 8.70 1.24
N LYS A 134 -0.14 9.02 2.52
CA LYS A 134 -1.48 9.32 3.06
C LYS A 134 -2.12 10.49 2.31
N HIS A 135 -1.36 11.56 2.07
CA HIS A 135 -1.87 12.73 1.35
C HIS A 135 -2.25 12.37 -0.09
N LYS A 136 -1.41 11.61 -0.80
CA LYS A 136 -1.72 11.10 -2.15
C LYS A 136 -3.01 10.27 -2.16
N VAL A 137 -3.19 9.35 -1.21
CA VAL A 137 -4.45 8.57 -1.11
C VAL A 137 -5.66 9.46 -0.83
N LYS A 138 -5.50 10.51 -0.01
CA LYS A 138 -6.59 11.47 0.23
C LYS A 138 -6.98 12.21 -1.05
N LEU A 139 -6.02 12.64 -1.86
CA LEU A 139 -6.28 13.29 -3.15
C LEU A 139 -7.03 12.35 -4.10
N ASN A 140 -6.62 11.08 -4.19
CA ASN A 140 -7.34 10.08 -4.99
C ASN A 140 -8.78 9.94 -4.53
N LEU A 141 -9.04 9.82 -3.23
CA LEU A 141 -10.40 9.70 -2.69
C LEU A 141 -11.25 10.94 -3.00
N THR A 142 -10.66 12.14 -2.94
CA THR A 142 -11.34 13.37 -3.35
C THR A 142 -11.70 13.35 -4.83
N GLU A 143 -10.77 12.96 -5.71
CA GLU A 143 -11.03 12.77 -7.14
C GLU A 143 -12.17 11.76 -7.34
N MET A 144 -12.12 10.64 -6.63
CA MET A 144 -13.16 9.61 -6.73
C MET A 144 -14.54 10.06 -6.27
N ASN A 145 -14.62 10.93 -5.28
CA ASN A 145 -15.87 11.54 -4.86
C ASN A 145 -16.37 12.59 -5.88
N GLY A 146 -15.46 13.25 -6.58
CA GLY A 146 -15.76 14.31 -7.56
C GLY A 146 -16.21 13.80 -8.94
N THR A 147 -15.86 12.57 -9.33
CA THR A 147 -16.18 12.04 -10.67
C THR A 147 -17.66 11.73 -10.89
N GLY A 148 -18.50 11.69 -9.86
CA GLY A 148 -19.93 11.34 -9.98
C GLY A 148 -20.22 9.87 -10.32
N ILE A 149 -19.20 9.08 -10.65
CA ILE A 149 -19.31 7.66 -11.04
C ILE A 149 -19.87 6.80 -9.90
N MET A 150 -19.65 7.17 -8.64
CA MET A 150 -20.26 6.50 -7.50
C MET A 150 -21.75 6.79 -7.34
N LYS A 151 -22.26 7.91 -7.89
CA LYS A 151 -23.69 8.27 -7.86
C LYS A 151 -24.47 7.65 -9.02
N PHE A 152 -23.79 7.39 -10.14
CA PHE A 152 -24.37 6.77 -11.33
C PHE A 152 -23.51 5.57 -11.75
N PRO A 153 -23.65 4.42 -11.06
CA PRO A 153 -23.08 3.17 -11.56
C PRO A 153 -23.83 2.82 -12.84
N VAL A 154 -23.30 3.24 -13.99
CA VAL A 154 -23.87 2.86 -15.28
C VAL A 154 -23.74 1.35 -15.42
N ALA A 155 -24.91 0.70 -15.60
CA ALA A 155 -25.12 -0.73 -15.62
C ALA A 155 -24.29 -1.47 -16.68
#